data_AF-A0A919QIK2-F1
#
_entry.id   AF-A0A919QIK2-F1
#
_cell.length_a   1.000
_cell.length_b   1.000
_cell.length_c   1.000
_cell.angle_alpha   90.00
_cell.angle_beta   90.00
_cell.angle_gamma   90.00
#
_symmetry.space_group_name_H-M   'P 1'
#
loop_
_entity.id
_entity.type
_entity.pdbx_description
1 polymer ?
#
loop_
_entity_poly.entity_id
_entity_poly.type
_entity_poly.pdbx_seq_one_letter_code
_entity_poly.pdbx_strand_id
1 'polypeptide(L)' 'MNNSEPAELDELPEIEPKRWQCCHCGGTGSDSYGDTCRHCDGLGNC' A
#
# COMPACT_ATOMS: atom_id res chain seq x y z
N MET A 1 -8.37 22.85 38.19
CA MET A 1 -7.00 22.55 37.74
C MET A 1 -6.71 21.15 38.25
N ASN A 2 -6.68 20.10 37.44
CA ASN A 2 -5.86 19.90 36.25
C ASN A 2 -6.56 18.85 35.35
N ASN A 3 -6.95 19.24 34.14
CA ASN A 3 -7.19 18.30 33.06
C ASN A 3 -5.85 18.18 32.34
N SER A 4 -5.13 17.07 32.50
CA SER A 4 -3.81 16.90 31.90
C SER A 4 -3.55 15.46 31.53
N GLU A 5 -4.30 14.97 30.55
CA GLU A 5 -3.84 13.89 29.68
C GLU A 5 -4.07 14.29 28.21
N PRO A 6 -3.14 15.05 27.61
CA PRO A 6 -2.98 15.05 26.17
C PRO A 6 -1.75 14.23 25.75
N ALA A 7 -1.93 13.49 24.64
CA ALA A 7 -0.92 12.86 23.78
C ALA A 7 -0.52 11.40 24.09
N GLU A 8 -1.30 10.46 23.56
CA GLU A 8 -0.76 9.18 23.07
C GLU A 8 -1.24 8.95 21.62
N LEU A 9 -0.85 9.88 20.73
CA LEU A 9 -1.11 9.82 19.30
C LEU A 9 0.22 9.81 18.53
N ASP A 10 1.28 9.24 19.12
CA ASP A 10 2.65 9.36 18.60
C ASP A 10 3.21 8.11 17.93
N GLU A 11 2.52 6.96 17.95
CA GLU A 11 3.05 5.75 17.31
C GLU A 11 1.95 4.92 16.65
N LEU A 12 1.23 5.51 15.68
CA LEU A 12 0.58 4.67 14.67
C LEU A 12 1.71 3.99 13.89
N PRO A 13 1.76 2.64 13.78
CA PRO A 13 2.84 1.98 13.07
C PRO A 13 2.89 2.51 11.65
N GLU A 14 4.08 2.93 11.20
CA GLU A 14 4.32 3.29 9.82
C GLU A 14 4.03 2.04 8.97
N ILE A 15 2.84 2.00 8.34
CA ILE A 15 2.50 0.93 7.40
C ILE A 15 3.38 1.19 6.18
N GLU A 16 4.53 0.52 6.13
CA GLU A 16 5.34 0.50 4.92
C GLU A 16 4.44 -0.01 3.79
N PRO A 17 4.18 0.80 2.73
CA PRO A 17 3.40 0.31 1.62
C PRO A 17 4.15 -0.87 1.04
N LYS A 18 3.61 -2.09 1.21
CA LYS A 18 4.07 -3.27 0.48
C LYS A 18 4.09 -2.85 -0.99
N ARG A 19 5.24 -2.96 -1.66
CA ARG A 19 5.39 -2.43 -3.01
C ARG A 19 4.49 -3.21 -3.97
N TRP A 20 3.29 -2.69 -4.22
CA TRP A 20 2.34 -3.15 -5.23
C TRP A 20 2.80 -2.74 -6.63
N GLN A 21 4.07 -2.95 -6.93
CA GLN A 21 4.66 -2.59 -8.20
C GLN A 21 5.28 -3.82 -8.85
N CYS A 22 4.60 -4.33 -9.87
CA CYS A 22 5.10 -5.43 -10.67
C CYS A 22 6.38 -5.01 -11.41
N CYS A 23 7.40 -5.86 -11.39
CA CYS A 23 8.67 -5.64 -12.08
C CYS A 23 8.52 -5.51 -13.60
N HIS A 24 7.43 -6.06 -14.16
CA HIS A 24 7.20 -6.10 -15.60
C HIS A 24 6.32 -4.95 -16.11
N CYS A 25 5.19 -4.67 -15.45
CA CYS A 25 4.28 -3.58 -15.88
C CYS A 25 4.43 -2.28 -15.10
N GLY A 26 5.20 -2.27 -13.99
CA GLY A 26 5.45 -1.07 -13.20
C GLY A 26 4.23 -0.56 -12.42
N GLY A 27 3.16 -1.35 -12.31
CA GLY A 27 1.92 -0.98 -11.62
C GLY A 27 1.36 -2.12 -10.76
N THR A 28 0.10 -1.98 -10.34
CA THR A 28 -0.62 -2.91 -9.46
C THR A 28 -1.05 -4.20 -10.15
N GLY A 29 -0.62 -4.44 -11.39
CA GLY A 29 -0.95 -5.63 -12.15
C GLY A 29 -2.27 -5.58 -12.89
N SER A 30 -3.08 -4.53 -12.77
CA SER A 30 -4.31 -4.34 -13.54
C SER A 30 -4.35 -2.95 -14.17
N ASP A 31 -4.94 -2.81 -15.35
CA ASP A 31 -5.15 -1.50 -16.00
C ASP A 31 -6.56 -0.94 -15.75
N SER A 32 -6.86 0.25 -16.28
CA SER A 32 -8.16 0.91 -16.12
C SER A 32 -9.31 0.23 -16.87
N TYR A 33 -9.01 -0.73 -17.76
CA TYR A 33 -10.00 -1.51 -18.49
C TYR A 33 -10.30 -2.85 -17.80
N GLY A 34 -9.56 -3.20 -16.75
CA GLY A 34 -9.73 -4.43 -15.99
C GLY A 34 -8.92 -5.60 -16.54
N ASP A 35 -8.05 -5.36 -17.53
CA ASP A 35 -7.12 -6.39 -18.00
C ASP A 35 -6.01 -6.61 -16.97
N THR A 36 -5.68 -7.87 -16.73
CA THR A 36 -4.61 -8.26 -15.81
C THR A 36 -3.29 -8.46 -16.55
N CYS A 37 -2.21 -7.98 -15.93
CA CYS A 37 -0.84 -8.19 -16.40
C CYS A 37 -0.47 -9.68 -16.23
N ARG A 38 -0.22 -10.36 -17.35
CA ARG A 38 0.16 -11.79 -17.38
C ARG A 38 1.45 -12.14 -16.66
N HIS A 39 2.25 -11.14 -16.28
CA HIS A 39 3.50 -11.36 -15.56
C HIS A 39 3.33 -11.40 -14.04
N CYS A 40 2.26 -10.82 -13.51
CA CYS A 40 1.95 -10.84 -12.08
C CYS A 40 0.53 -11.33 -11.78
N ASP A 41 -0.19 -11.84 -12.79
CA ASP A 41 -1.57 -12.32 -12.71
C ASP A 41 -2.54 -11.34 -12.01
N GLY A 42 -2.29 -10.03 -12.14
CA GLY A 42 -3.13 -9.01 -11.49
C GLY A 42 -2.79 -8.71 -10.02
N LEU A 43 -1.78 -9.35 -9.45
CA LEU A 43 -1.44 -9.24 -8.03
C LEU A 43 -0.55 -8.02 -7.72
N GLY A 44 0.10 -7.45 -8.75
CA GLY A 44 0.92 -6.25 -8.61
C GLY A 44 2.23 -6.47 -7.88
N ASN A 45 2.60 -7.70 -7.57
CA ASN A 45 3.91 -8.08 -7.05
C ASN A 45 4.69 -8.88 -8.10
N CYS A 46 6.02 -8.77 -8.01
CA CYS A 46 6.90 -9.84 -8.46
C CYS A 46 6.87 -10.95 -7.38
#